data_AF-A0A553L5E8-F1
#
_entry.id   AF-A0A553L5E8-F1
#
_cell.length_a   1.000
_cell.length_b   1.000
_cell.length_c   1.000
_cell.angle_alpha   90.00
_cell.angle_beta   90.00
_cell.angle_gamma   90.00
#
_symmetry.space_group_name_H-M   'P 1'
#
loop_
_entity.id
_entity.type
_entity.pdbx_description
1 polymer ?
#
loop_
_entity_poly.entity_id
_entity_poly.type
_entity_poly.pdbx_seq_one_letter_code
_entity_poly.pdbx_strand_id
1 'polypeptide(L)'
;MVCFAFIGFTANAQDATLDGYSAQSCPAQFHSLPLYPEAKLCQLFDDALPASLTYHATTDQQSTRDFYTSELGEADSIQELKGRIVLEYENANKIIVISKDGAGTQVDVLVKST
;
A
#
# COMPACT_ATOMS: atom_id res chain seq x y z
N MET A 1 -31.30 43.29 -25.77
CA MET A 1 -30.83 43.13 -24.38
C MET A 1 -31.33 41.77 -23.90
N VAL A 2 -30.46 40.76 -23.89
CA VAL A 2 -30.81 39.36 -23.59
C VAL A 2 -29.82 38.81 -22.56
N CYS A 3 -30.35 37.99 -21.64
CA CYS A 3 -29.66 37.03 -20.77
C CYS A 3 -28.82 37.61 -19.61
N PHE A 4 -28.72 37.00 -18.42
CA PHE A 4 -28.89 35.61 -17.97
C PHE A 4 -29.55 35.58 -16.58
N ALA A 5 -30.44 34.62 -16.33
CA ALA A 5 -30.81 34.21 -14.98
C ALA A 5 -29.74 33.24 -14.44
N PHE A 6 -29.01 33.63 -13.40
CA PHE A 6 -28.15 32.72 -12.63
C PHE A 6 -28.99 32.15 -11.48
N ILE A 7 -29.44 30.89 -11.62
CA ILE A 7 -29.92 30.11 -10.48
C ILE A 7 -28.68 29.52 -9.82
N GLY A 8 -28.26 30.11 -8.71
CA GLY A 8 -27.18 29.58 -7.88
C GLY A 8 -27.65 28.29 -7.20
N PHE A 9 -27.00 27.17 -7.52
CA PHE A 9 -27.07 25.95 -6.72
C PHE A 9 -26.22 26.18 -5.46
N THR A 10 -26.86 26.23 -4.29
CA THR A 10 -26.16 26.18 -3.00
C THR A 10 -25.84 24.73 -2.67
N ALA A 11 -24.60 24.31 -2.92
CA ALA A 11 -24.09 23.05 -2.38
C ALA A 11 -23.80 23.28 -0.89
N ASN A 12 -24.67 22.79 -0.01
CA ASN A 12 -24.36 22.66 1.42
C ASN A 12 -23.39 21.47 1.57
N ALA A 13 -22.09 21.75 1.58
CA ALA A 13 -21.12 20.80 2.12
C ALA A 13 -21.30 20.79 3.64
N GLN A 14 -21.86 19.70 4.18
CA GLN A 14 -21.87 19.46 5.62
C GLN A 14 -20.45 19.12 6.03
N ASP A 15 -19.81 20.09 6.68
CA ASP A 15 -18.48 19.96 7.28
C ASP A 15 -18.59 19.04 8.49
N ALA A 16 -18.35 17.76 8.27
CA ALA A 16 -18.22 16.79 9.35
C ALA A 16 -16.88 17.05 10.03
N THR A 17 -16.95 17.64 11.23
CA THR A 17 -15.83 17.88 12.14
C THR A 17 -14.90 16.66 12.20
N LEU A 18 -13.69 16.80 11.65
CA LEU A 18 -12.63 15.79 11.63
C LEU A 18 -11.90 15.72 12.98
N ASP A 19 -12.64 15.58 14.08
CA ASP A 19 -12.05 15.28 15.39
C ASP A 19 -11.78 13.77 15.47
N GLY A 20 -10.64 13.34 14.91
CA GLY A 20 -10.20 11.94 15.03
C GLY A 20 -9.33 11.40 13.91
N TYR A 21 -9.04 12.14 12.84
CA TYR A 21 -8.03 11.71 11.87
C TYR A 21 -6.63 11.98 12.44
N SER A 22 -6.15 11.10 13.32
CA SER A 22 -4.70 10.91 13.39
C SER A 22 -4.28 10.40 12.02
N ALA A 23 -3.36 11.09 11.34
CA ALA A 23 -2.68 10.51 10.20
C ALA A 23 -1.97 9.24 10.71
N GLN A 24 -2.64 8.09 10.61
CA GLN A 24 -2.13 6.85 11.16
C GLN A 24 -0.92 6.47 10.32
N SER A 25 0.26 6.58 10.92
CA SER A 25 1.50 6.14 10.31
C SER A 25 1.41 4.64 10.03
N CYS A 26 1.96 4.21 8.91
CA CYS A 26 2.13 2.79 8.62
C CYS A 26 2.85 2.07 9.77
N PRO A 27 2.47 0.82 10.10
CA PRO A 27 3.23 0.04 11.07
C PRO A 27 4.64 -0.21 10.53
N ALA A 28 5.65 -0.22 11.40
CA ALA A 28 7.02 -0.53 10.97
C ALA A 28 7.16 -1.98 10.47
N GLN A 29 6.32 -2.88 10.99
CA GLN A 29 6.32 -4.30 10.66
C GLN A 29 4.89 -4.85 10.62
N PHE A 30 4.67 -5.87 9.79
CA PHE A 30 3.41 -6.60 9.64
C PHE A 30 3.71 -8.10 9.60
N HIS A 31 3.34 -8.86 10.64
CA HIS A 31 3.65 -10.30 10.74
C HIS A 31 5.13 -10.64 10.52
N SER A 32 6.01 -9.87 11.16
CA SER A 32 7.48 -9.94 11.01
C SER A 32 8.02 -9.58 9.62
N LEU A 33 7.20 -9.04 8.71
CA LEU A 33 7.65 -8.40 7.48
C LEU A 33 7.88 -6.90 7.75
N PRO A 34 9.07 -6.36 7.45
CA PRO A 34 9.30 -4.92 7.54
C PRO A 34 8.53 -4.20 6.44
N LEU A 35 7.97 -3.03 6.76
CA LEU A 35 7.46 -2.11 5.76
C LEU A 35 8.56 -1.14 5.34
N TYR A 36 8.46 -0.66 4.10
CA TYR A 36 9.40 0.35 3.60
C TYR A 36 9.40 1.61 4.50
N PRO A 37 10.56 2.21 4.80
CA PRO A 37 10.62 3.44 5.59
C PRO A 37 9.75 4.55 4.97
N GLU A 38 9.07 5.34 5.81
CA GLU A 38 8.16 6.40 5.34
C GLU A 38 7.03 5.90 4.42
N ALA A 39 6.63 4.63 4.56
CA ALA A 39 5.45 4.07 3.90
C ALA A 39 4.20 4.94 4.17
N LYS A 40 3.36 5.06 3.14
CA LYS A 40 2.14 5.89 3.16
C LYS A 40 0.94 5.07 2.77
N LEU A 41 -0.25 5.61 3.06
CA LEU A 41 -1.53 5.05 2.60
C LEU A 41 -1.71 3.58 2.99
N CYS A 42 -1.25 3.20 4.20
CA CYS A 42 -1.42 1.84 4.68
C CYS A 42 -2.89 1.51 4.90
N GLN A 43 -3.36 0.50 4.17
CA GLN A 43 -4.70 -0.05 4.31
C GLN A 43 -4.59 -1.52 4.73
N LEU A 44 -4.84 -1.75 6.00
CA LEU A 44 -4.97 -3.08 6.57
C LEU A 44 -6.32 -3.66 6.15
N PHE A 45 -6.29 -4.84 5.52
CA PHE A 45 -7.50 -5.57 5.14
C PHE A 45 -7.87 -6.61 6.19
N ASP A 46 -6.87 -7.33 6.72
CA ASP A 46 -7.01 -8.24 7.86
C ASP A 46 -5.67 -8.37 8.60
N ASP A 47 -5.71 -8.45 9.92
CA ASP A 47 -4.54 -8.69 10.78
C ASP A 47 -4.51 -10.13 11.32
N ALA A 48 -5.63 -10.86 11.27
CA ALA A 48 -5.65 -12.28 11.56
C ALA A 48 -5.21 -13.08 10.32
N LEU A 49 -4.51 -14.20 10.52
CA LEU A 49 -4.10 -15.05 9.40
C LEU A 49 -5.33 -15.70 8.71
N PRO A 50 -5.44 -15.64 7.37
CA PRO A 50 -4.51 -15.02 6.43
C PRO A 50 -4.58 -13.49 6.47
N ALA A 51 -3.47 -12.85 6.80
CA ALA A 51 -3.40 -11.41 7.03
C ALA A 51 -2.98 -10.69 5.75
N SER A 52 -3.53 -9.50 5.51
CA SER A 52 -3.17 -8.71 4.33
C SER A 52 -3.20 -7.21 4.58
N LEU A 53 -2.24 -6.54 3.94
CA LEU A 53 -1.97 -5.11 4.06
C LEU A 53 -1.49 -4.61 2.71
N THR A 54 -1.98 -3.44 2.28
CA THR A 54 -1.42 -2.71 1.15
C THR A 54 -0.86 -1.38 1.63
N TYR A 55 0.20 -0.90 0.99
CA TYR A 55 0.76 0.41 1.26
C TYR A 55 1.50 0.97 0.04
N HIS A 56 1.81 2.27 0.10
CA HIS A 56 2.59 2.96 -0.92
C HIS A 56 4.01 3.25 -0.41
N ALA A 57 5.01 2.71 -1.09
CA ALA A 57 6.42 3.05 -0.93
C ALA A 57 6.79 4.23 -1.85
N THR A 58 7.61 5.15 -1.34
CA THR A 58 8.03 6.35 -2.09
C THR A 58 9.12 6.09 -3.14
N THR A 59 9.51 4.83 -3.34
CA THR A 59 10.56 4.39 -4.27
C THR A 59 10.01 3.63 -5.46
N ASP A 60 10.83 3.48 -6.50
CA ASP A 60 10.50 2.65 -7.65
C ASP A 60 10.49 1.15 -7.30
N GLN A 61 9.99 0.32 -8.22
CA GLN A 61 9.79 -1.12 -7.97
C GLN A 61 11.10 -1.86 -7.67
N GLN A 62 12.22 -1.51 -8.33
CA GLN A 62 13.49 -2.21 -8.12
C GLN A 62 14.08 -1.82 -6.77
N SER A 63 14.12 -0.53 -6.44
CA SER A 63 14.57 -0.06 -5.12
C SER A 63 13.72 -0.66 -3.98
N THR A 64 12.41 -0.82 -4.19
CA THR A 64 11.51 -1.46 -3.23
C THR A 64 11.78 -2.96 -3.09
N ARG A 65 12.08 -3.66 -4.20
CA ARG A 65 12.51 -5.06 -4.17
C ARG A 65 13.83 -5.22 -3.43
N ASP A 66 14.80 -4.36 -3.72
CA ASP A 66 16.14 -4.41 -3.14
C ASP A 66 16.09 -4.20 -1.62
N PHE A 67 15.18 -3.35 -1.12
CA PHE A 67 14.88 -3.23 0.31
C PHE A 67 14.46 -4.56 0.93
N TYR A 68 13.52 -5.28 0.31
CA TYR A 68 13.10 -6.58 0.82
C TYR A 68 14.22 -7.61 0.77
N THR A 69 15.01 -7.60 -0.30
CA THR A 69 16.20 -8.45 -0.40
C THR A 69 17.24 -8.12 0.68
N SER A 70 17.44 -6.85 1.04
CA SER A 70 18.40 -6.47 2.09
C SER A 70 17.93 -6.82 3.50
N GLU A 71 16.63 -6.70 3.77
CA GLU A 71 16.07 -6.96 5.10
C GLU A 71 15.78 -8.43 5.38
N LEU A 72 15.38 -9.18 4.35
CA LEU A 72 14.91 -10.57 4.48
C LEU A 72 15.84 -11.60 3.83
N GLY A 73 16.80 -11.16 3.01
CA GLY A 73 17.58 -12.02 2.13
C GLY A 73 16.89 -12.28 0.79
N GLU A 74 17.51 -13.16 -0.02
CA GLU A 74 16.94 -13.59 -1.30
C GLU A 74 15.60 -14.31 -1.09
N ALA A 75 14.61 -13.97 -1.92
CA ALA A 75 13.32 -14.64 -1.91
C ALA A 75 13.45 -16.09 -2.43
N ASP A 76 12.58 -16.98 -1.95
CA ASP A 76 12.50 -18.36 -2.46
C ASP A 76 12.11 -18.38 -3.95
N SER A 77 11.31 -17.38 -4.37
CA SER A 77 10.90 -17.18 -5.76
C SER A 77 10.76 -15.70 -6.07
N ILE A 78 11.23 -15.30 -7.25
CA ILE A 78 11.09 -13.96 -7.81
C ILE A 78 10.47 -14.10 -9.20
N GLN A 79 9.30 -13.49 -9.41
CA GLN A 79 8.59 -13.57 -10.68
C GLN A 79 8.20 -12.18 -11.17
N GLU A 80 8.30 -11.95 -12.48
CA GLU A 80 7.75 -10.76 -13.13
C GLU A 80 6.44 -11.10 -13.83
N LEU A 81 5.32 -10.64 -13.29
CA LEU A 81 3.97 -10.97 -13.76
C LEU A 81 3.19 -9.70 -14.10
N LYS A 82 3.02 -9.45 -15.41
CA LYS A 82 2.24 -8.31 -15.93
C LYS A 82 2.75 -6.96 -15.40
N GLY A 83 4.07 -6.78 -15.38
CA GLY A 83 4.71 -5.54 -14.90
C GLY A 83 4.79 -5.40 -13.37
N ARG A 84 4.55 -6.49 -12.63
CA ARG A 84 4.70 -6.55 -11.17
C ARG A 84 5.79 -7.52 -10.81
N ILE A 85 6.53 -7.22 -9.75
CA ILE A 85 7.49 -8.15 -9.16
C ILE A 85 6.79 -8.86 -8.02
N VAL A 86 6.80 -10.19 -8.03
CA VAL A 86 6.24 -11.02 -6.97
C VAL A 86 7.39 -11.71 -6.26
N LEU A 87 7.50 -11.47 -4.96
CA LEU A 87 8.45 -12.11 -4.07
C LEU A 87 7.71 -13.10 -3.19
N GLU A 88 8.20 -14.34 -3.13
CA GLU A 88 7.68 -15.37 -2.24
C GLU A 88 8.76 -15.75 -1.24
N TYR A 89 8.41 -15.73 0.05
CA TYR A 89 9.27 -16.13 1.16
C TYR A 89 8.58 -17.24 1.96
N GLU A 90 9.39 -18.02 2.65
CA GLU A 90 8.95 -19.08 3.56
C GLU A 90 8.04 -20.10 2.87
N ASN A 91 8.45 -20.62 1.71
CA ASN A 91 7.66 -21.52 0.86
C ASN A 91 6.31 -20.93 0.45
N ALA A 92 6.33 -19.65 0.04
CA ALA A 92 5.16 -18.88 -0.38
C ALA A 92 4.11 -18.66 0.73
N ASN A 93 4.48 -18.74 2.01
CA ASN A 93 3.64 -18.32 3.12
C ASN A 93 3.59 -16.79 3.27
N LYS A 94 4.64 -16.10 2.83
CA LYS A 94 4.70 -14.65 2.75
C LYS A 94 4.86 -14.25 1.29
N ILE A 95 3.88 -13.51 0.76
CA ILE A 95 3.86 -13.05 -0.61
C ILE A 95 3.84 -11.53 -0.61
N ILE A 96 4.77 -10.92 -1.35
CA ILE A 96 4.86 -9.49 -1.55
C ILE A 96 4.72 -9.23 -3.03
N VAL A 97 3.74 -8.40 -3.41
CA VAL A 97 3.50 -7.98 -4.80
C VAL A 97 3.86 -6.51 -4.91
N ILE A 98 4.79 -6.21 -5.81
CA ILE A 98 5.38 -4.88 -6.01
C ILE A 98 4.90 -4.34 -7.36
N SER A 99 4.02 -3.35 -7.32
CA SER A 99 3.36 -2.77 -8.49
C SER A 99 3.76 -1.30 -8.68
N LYS A 100 4.07 -0.89 -9.90
CA LYS A 100 4.32 0.53 -10.22
C LYS A 100 3.07 1.36 -9.87
N ASP A 101 3.27 2.45 -9.14
CA ASP A 101 2.19 3.38 -8.78
C ASP A 101 2.69 4.83 -8.82
N GLY A 102 2.39 5.54 -9.92
CA GLY A 102 2.84 6.91 -10.12
C GLY A 102 4.37 7.07 -10.03
N ALA A 103 4.81 7.93 -9.10
CA ALA A 103 6.21 8.18 -8.79
C ALA A 103 6.83 7.17 -7.80
N GLY A 104 6.02 6.28 -7.23
CA GLY A 104 6.43 5.28 -6.26
C GLY A 104 5.93 3.89 -6.64
N THR A 105 5.59 3.11 -5.62
CA THR A 105 5.25 1.70 -5.73
C THR A 105 4.15 1.34 -4.76
N GLN A 106 3.11 0.67 -5.24
CA GLN A 106 2.16 -0.02 -4.38
C GLN A 106 2.73 -1.39 -4.01
N VAL A 107 2.69 -1.71 -2.73
CA VAL A 107 3.13 -2.98 -2.18
C VAL A 107 1.94 -3.67 -1.52
N ASP A 108 1.55 -4.82 -2.06
CA ASP A 108 0.52 -5.67 -1.47
C ASP A 108 1.19 -6.85 -0.77
N VAL A 109 0.87 -7.03 0.51
CA VAL A 109 1.42 -8.08 1.37
C VAL A 109 0.32 -9.07 1.72
N LEU A 110 0.61 -10.36 1.55
CA LEU A 110 -0.23 -11.46 1.99
C LEU A 110 0.60 -12.42 2.85
N VAL A 111 0.13 -12.68 4.06
CA VAL A 111 0.68 -13.71 4.95
C VAL A 111 -0.38 -14.79 5.16
N LYS A 112 -0.06 -16.02 4.77
CA LYS A 112 -1.00 -17.15 4.81
C LYS A 112 -1.05 -17.80 6.20
N SER A 113 -2.17 -18.44 6.51
CA SER A 113 -2.25 -19.43 7.58
C SER A 113 -1.54 -20.70 7.12
N THR A 114 -0.49 -21.10 7.83
CA THR A 114 0.26 -22.36 7.60
C THR A 114 -0.63 -23.60 7.71
#